data_AF-A0AA43I5J0-F1
#
_entry.id   AF-A0AA43I5J0-F1
#
_cell.length_a   1.000
_cell.length_b   1.000
_cell.length_c   1.000
_cell.angle_alpha   90.00
_cell.angle_beta   90.00
_cell.angle_gamma   90.00
#
_symmetry.space_group_name_H-M   'P 1'
#
loop_
_entity.id
_entity.type
_entity.pdbx_description
1 polymer ?
#
loop_
_entity_poly.entity_id
_entity_poly.type
_entity_poly.pdbx_seq_one_letter_code
_entity_poly.pdbx_strand_id
1 'polypeptide(L)' 'MKKLKKPTRKMKELIAEQQVGRANLNPNNWLIERHVGNQVVCVNRKSMKKLVIEI' A
#
# COMPACT_ATOMS: atom_id res chain seq x y z
N MET A 1 -4.30 19.55 -2.12
CA MET A 1 -4.05 18.25 -1.45
C MET A 1 -3.69 17.21 -2.51
N LYS A 2 -2.58 16.48 -2.37
CA LYS A 2 -2.22 15.41 -3.33
C LYS A 2 -3.30 14.32 -3.30
N LYS A 3 -3.90 14.00 -4.45
CA LYS A 3 -4.92 12.94 -4.57
C LYS A 3 -4.24 11.57 -4.48
N LEU A 4 -4.56 10.81 -3.44
CA LEU A 4 -4.15 9.41 -3.30
C LEU A 4 -4.88 8.54 -4.31
N LYS A 5 -4.19 7.57 -4.92
CA LYS A 5 -4.74 6.67 -5.94
C LYS A 5 -5.15 5.33 -5.34
N LYS A 6 -6.16 4.68 -5.94
CA LYS A 6 -6.47 3.28 -5.60
C LYS A 6 -5.36 2.36 -6.16
N PRO A 7 -4.96 1.32 -5.42
CA PRO A 7 -3.98 0.35 -5.91
C PRO A 7 -4.54 -0.45 -7.10
N THR A 8 -3.67 -0.72 -8.07
CA THR A 8 -3.96 -1.64 -9.19
C THR A 8 -4.04 -3.08 -8.70
N ARG A 9 -4.52 -4.01 -9.53
CA ARG A 9 -4.61 -5.43 -9.17
C ARG A 9 -3.26 -6.00 -8.71
N LYS A 10 -2.19 -5.80 -9.47
CA LYS A 10 -0.83 -6.25 -9.11
C LYS A 10 -0.36 -5.66 -7.77
N MET A 11 -0.64 -4.38 -7.52
CA MET A 11 -0.29 -3.75 -6.24
C MET A 11 -1.08 -4.32 -5.07
N LYS A 12 -2.33 -4.73 -5.28
CA LYS A 12 -3.12 -5.39 -4.22
C LYS A 12 -2.54 -6.74 -3.84
N GLU A 13 -2.04 -7.50 -4.81
CA GLU A 13 -1.35 -8.78 -4.58
C GLU A 13 -0.10 -8.53 -3.74
N LEU A 14 0.76 -7.59 -4.14
CA LEU A 14 1.95 -7.20 -3.37
C LEU A 14 1.61 -6.73 -1.94
N ILE A 15 0.59 -5.89 -1.77
CA ILE A 15 0.16 -5.44 -0.43
C ILE A 15 -0.35 -6.62 0.40
N ALA A 16 -1.09 -7.56 -0.20
CA ALA A 16 -1.64 -8.71 0.51
C ALA A 16 -0.56 -9.71 0.96
N GLU A 17 0.56 -9.79 0.23
CA GLU A 17 1.74 -10.58 0.60
C GLU A 17 2.52 -9.96 1.79
N GLN A 18 2.37 -8.65 2.03
CA GLN A 18 2.99 -8.01 3.18
C GLN A 18 2.29 -8.37 4.48
N GLN A 19 3.09 -8.63 5.51
CA GLN A 19 2.63 -8.90 6.86
C GLN A 19 3.01 -7.78 7.81
N VAL A 20 2.08 -7.40 8.68
CA VAL A 20 2.37 -6.55 9.84
C VAL A 20 2.07 -7.37 11.09
N GLY A 21 3.13 -7.83 11.74
CA GLY A 21 3.02 -8.83 12.81
C GLY A 21 2.66 -10.20 12.22
N ARG A 22 1.58 -10.82 12.70
CA ARG A 22 1.08 -12.13 12.23
C ARG A 22 -0.12 -12.04 11.27
N ALA A 23 -0.48 -10.83 10.84
CA ALA A 23 -1.67 -10.60 10.03
C ALA A 23 -1.28 -10.11 8.62
N ASN A 24 -1.91 -10.71 7.61
CA ASN A 24 -1.86 -10.23 6.24
C ASN A 24 -2.59 -8.89 6.13
N LEU A 25 -2.04 -7.99 5.32
CA LEU A 25 -2.67 -6.71 5.10
C LEU A 25 -3.88 -6.84 4.16
N ASN A 26 -4.99 -6.18 4.51
CA ASN A 26 -6.12 -6.07 3.60
C ASN A 26 -5.87 -4.93 2.59
N PRO A 27 -5.62 -5.23 1.30
CA PRO A 27 -5.18 -4.25 0.31
C PRO A 27 -6.23 -3.18 -0.01
N ASN A 28 -7.51 -3.42 0.27
CA ASN A 28 -8.57 -2.41 0.04
C ASN A 28 -8.52 -1.24 1.04
N ASN A 29 -7.84 -1.42 2.17
CA ASN A 29 -7.62 -0.37 3.16
C ASN A 29 -6.41 0.52 2.85
N TRP A 30 -5.66 0.21 1.79
CA TRP A 30 -4.44 0.94 1.43
C TRP A 30 -4.64 1.72 0.13
N LEU A 31 -4.10 2.93 0.09
CA LEU A 31 -4.03 3.80 -1.09
C LEU A 31 -2.58 4.03 -1.47
N ILE A 32 -2.34 4.29 -2.74
CA ILE A 32 -1.00 4.63 -3.24
C ILE A 32 -0.80 6.13 -3.14
N GLU A 33 0.24 6.54 -2.40
CA GLU A 33 0.66 7.93 -2.29
C GLU A 33 1.61 8.31 -3.42
N ARG A 34 2.65 7.49 -3.64
CA ARG A 34 3.65 7.72 -4.70
C ARG A 34 4.33 6.43 -5.11
N HIS A 35 4.85 6.44 -6.33
CA HIS A 35 5.73 5.42 -6.88
C HIS A 35 7.08 6.08 -7.17
N VAL A 36 8.16 5.52 -6.65
CA VAL A 36 9.53 6.06 -6.76
C VAL A 36 10.47 4.91 -7.10
N GLY A 37 10.96 4.84 -8.34
CA GLY A 37 11.79 3.72 -8.79
C GLY A 37 11.07 2.38 -8.62
N ASN A 38 11.67 1.45 -7.87
CA ASN A 38 11.09 0.15 -7.50
C ASN A 38 10.27 0.17 -6.21
N GLN A 39 9.99 1.34 -5.63
CA GLN A 39 9.28 1.45 -4.37
C GLN A 39 7.89 2.09 -4.54
N VAL A 40 6.90 1.47 -3.90
CA VAL A 40 5.53 1.98 -3.76
C VAL A 40 5.32 2.40 -2.33
N VAL A 41 4.93 3.66 -2.13
CA VAL A 41 4.48 4.14 -0.83
C VAL A 41 2.96 4.04 -0.75
N CYS A 42 2.50 3.18 0.15
CA CYS A 42 1.11 2.93 0.48
C CYS A 42 0.74 3.66 1.78
N VAL A 43 -0.49 4.17 1.85
CA VAL A 43 -1.06 4.82 3.03
C VAL A 43 -2.35 4.12 3.42
N ASN A 44 -2.46 3.75 4.68
CA ASN A 44 -3.68 3.15 5.23
C ASN A 44 -4.77 4.22 5.38
N ARG A 45 -5.96 3.97 4.83
CA ARG A 45 -7.09 4.93 4.85
C ARG A 45 -7.65 5.20 6.24
N LYS A 46 -7.51 4.24 7.17
CA LYS A 46 -8.07 4.33 8.52
C LYS A 46 -7.06 4.90 9.51
N SER A 47 -5.84 4.37 9.50
CA SER A 47 -4.81 4.71 10.50
C SER A 47 -3.79 5.74 10.02
N MET A 48 -3.82 6.13 8.74
CA MET A 48 -2.81 7.00 8.10
C MET A 48 -1.37 6.48 8.17
N LYS A 49 -1.17 5.22 8.59
CA LYS A 49 0.14 4.56 8.60
C LYS A 49 0.65 4.41 7.16
N LYS A 50 1.96 4.61 7.00
CA LYS A 50 2.65 4.41 5.73
C LYS A 50 3.31 3.03 5.69
N LEU A 51 3.32 2.44 4.51
CA LEU A 51 4.02 1.20 4.21
C LEU A 51 4.78 1.42 2.91
N VAL A 52 6.05 1.02 2.88
CA VAL A 52 6.86 1.04 1.68
C VAL A 52 6.97 -0.41 1.20
N ILE A 53 6.65 -0.64 -0.07
CA ILE A 53 6.71 -1.95 -0.71
C ILE A 53 7.71 -1.85 -1.84
N GLU A 54 8.66 -2.78 -1.89
CA GLU A 54 9.54 -2.97 -3.05
C GLU A 54 8.85 -3.89 -4.06
N ILE A 55 8.82 -3.45 -5.32
CA ILE A 55 8.30 -4.20 -6.48
C ILE A 55 9.45 -4.91 -7.19
#